data_AF-A0A1Q8BI62-F1
#
_entry.id   AF-A0A1Q8BI62-F1
#
_cell.length_a   1.000
_cell.length_b   1.000
_cell.length_c   1.000
_cell.angle_alpha   90.00
_cell.angle_beta   90.00
_cell.angle_gamma   90.00
#
_symmetry.space_group_name_H-M   'P 1'
#
loop_
_entity.id
_entity.type
_entity.pdbx_description
1 polymer ?
#
loop_
_entity_poly.entity_id
_entity_poly.type
_entity_poly.pdbx_seq_one_letter_code
_entity_poly.pdbx_strand_id
1 'polypeptide(L)'
;MEPLAWVVSMKKQMAPPCTDMSFSPEVHAFYGDGKTVVRKLEGFNASVTDRRVYLLTLETANKAEASLFEKHDAEAESCDVFSWTGDSLGNLPSLIGSSILSNRGVACIGEQTKALVTKYLSPLKREIGIPSPATTRAAFGHTVNRYKDEYVRANCYFLC
;
A
#
# COMPACT_ATOMS: atom_id res chain seq x y z
N MET A 1 26.89 -2.13 32.18
CA MET A 1 26.84 -1.57 30.81
C MET A 1 25.40 -1.17 30.58
N GLU A 2 25.07 0.10 30.81
CA GLU A 2 23.69 0.58 30.67
C GLU A 2 23.34 0.70 29.17
N PRO A 3 22.10 0.37 28.76
CA PRO A 3 21.71 0.53 27.37
C PRO A 3 21.63 2.03 27.03
N LEU A 4 22.23 2.41 25.90
CA LEU A 4 22.21 3.76 25.35
C LEU A 4 20.77 4.25 25.14
N ALA A 5 20.47 5.46 25.63
CA ALA A 5 19.17 6.13 25.61
C ALA A 5 18.48 6.22 24.22
N TRP A 6 19.21 5.98 23.13
CA TRP A 6 18.66 5.92 21.77
C TRP A 6 17.72 4.72 21.54
N VAL A 7 17.92 3.59 22.22
CA VAL A 7 17.05 2.40 22.09
C VAL A 7 15.66 2.66 22.70
N VAL A 8 15.58 3.59 23.66
CA VAL A 8 14.31 3.96 24.33
C VAL A 8 13.45 4.87 23.45
N SER A 9 14.06 5.64 22.53
CA SER A 9 13.37 6.66 21.73
C SER A 9 12.63 6.11 20.50
N MET A 10 12.91 4.88 20.06
CA MET A 10 12.12 4.21 19.01
C MET A 10 10.83 3.56 19.52
N LYS A 11 10.54 3.64 20.84
CA LYS A 11 9.18 3.47 21.37
C LYS A 11 8.30 4.67 21.05
N LYS A 12 8.34 5.15 19.80
CA LYS A 12 7.32 6.05 19.28
C LYS A 12 6.07 5.19 19.16
N GLN A 13 5.28 5.25 20.24
CA GLN A 13 4.00 4.58 20.49
C GLN A 13 3.47 3.85 19.26
N MET A 14 3.75 2.55 19.20
CA MET A 14 3.00 1.65 18.34
C MET A 14 1.55 1.76 18.78
N ALA A 15 0.68 2.18 17.86
CA ALA A 15 -0.74 1.95 18.06
C ALA A 15 -0.90 0.42 18.23
N PRO A 16 -1.58 -0.05 19.29
CA PRO A 16 -1.76 -1.48 19.58
C PRO A 16 -2.18 -2.37 18.38
N PRO A 17 -2.92 -1.88 17.36
CA PRO A 17 -3.31 -2.72 16.21
C PRO A 17 -2.17 -3.10 15.26
N CYS A 18 -1.03 -2.41 15.29
CA CYS A 18 0.03 -2.64 14.30
C CYS A 18 0.88 -3.88 14.56
N THR A 19 0.96 -4.39 15.80
CA THR A 19 1.80 -5.57 16.11
C THR A 19 1.32 -6.81 15.39
N ASP A 20 0.03 -7.11 15.48
CA ASP A 20 -0.51 -8.38 14.97
C ASP A 20 -0.59 -8.35 13.44
N MET A 21 -0.91 -7.19 12.87
CA MET A 21 -1.01 -7.02 11.43
C MET A 21 0.35 -6.99 10.73
N SER A 22 1.42 -6.62 11.44
CA SER A 22 2.78 -6.66 10.88
C SER A 22 3.27 -8.09 10.59
N PHE A 23 2.66 -9.12 11.18
CA PHE A 23 2.92 -10.54 10.86
C PHE A 23 2.13 -11.05 9.66
N SER A 24 1.11 -10.32 9.20
CA SER A 24 0.21 -10.76 8.13
C SER A 24 0.13 -9.81 6.92
N PRO A 25 1.22 -9.16 6.46
CA PRO A 25 1.16 -8.39 5.23
C PRO A 25 0.95 -9.30 4.03
N GLU A 26 0.16 -8.85 3.07
CA GLU A 26 -0.14 -9.59 1.85
C GLU A 26 0.18 -8.75 0.62
N VAL A 27 0.70 -9.41 -0.42
CA VAL A 27 0.93 -8.79 -1.73
C VAL A 27 0.31 -9.68 -2.80
N HIS A 28 -0.64 -9.12 -3.53
CA HIS A 28 -1.34 -9.82 -4.61
C HIS A 28 -0.99 -9.17 -5.94
N ALA A 29 -0.39 -9.93 -6.84
CA ALA A 29 0.03 -9.47 -8.15
C ALA A 29 -0.93 -9.96 -9.23
N PHE A 30 -1.52 -9.02 -9.97
CA PHE A 30 -2.44 -9.29 -11.07
C PHE A 30 -1.83 -8.79 -12.39
N TYR A 31 -1.94 -9.62 -13.42
CA TYR A 31 -1.48 -9.32 -14.77
C TYR A 31 -2.62 -9.44 -15.76
N GLY A 32 -2.62 -8.62 -16.80
CA GLY A 32 -3.59 -8.64 -17.89
C GLY A 32 -3.93 -7.24 -18.36
N ASP A 33 -4.84 -7.13 -19.33
CA ASP A 33 -5.42 -5.83 -19.64
C ASP A 33 -6.18 -5.23 -18.45
N GLY A 34 -6.37 -3.91 -18.44
CA GLY A 34 -7.08 -3.21 -17.37
C GLY A 34 -8.45 -3.80 -17.04
N LYS A 35 -9.27 -4.16 -18.04
CA LYS A 35 -10.59 -4.78 -17.83
C LYS A 35 -10.48 -6.16 -17.16
N THR A 36 -9.50 -6.95 -17.56
CA THR A 36 -9.21 -8.27 -17.02
C THR A 36 -8.75 -8.19 -15.58
N VAL A 37 -7.87 -7.24 -15.25
CA VAL A 37 -7.44 -7.02 -13.86
C VAL A 37 -8.62 -6.52 -13.01
N VAL A 38 -9.44 -5.61 -13.51
CA VAL A 38 -10.65 -5.14 -12.81
C VAL A 38 -11.62 -6.29 -12.47
N ARG A 39 -11.81 -7.25 -13.39
CA ARG A 39 -12.60 -8.48 -13.12
C ARG A 39 -11.96 -9.36 -12.06
N LYS A 40 -10.62 -9.48 -12.04
CA LYS A 40 -9.91 -10.22 -10.98
C LYS A 40 -10.13 -9.55 -9.60
N LEU A 41 -10.14 -8.22 -9.55
CA LEU A 41 -10.43 -7.48 -8.32
C LEU A 41 -11.88 -7.64 -7.83
N GLU A 42 -12.85 -7.88 -8.72
CA GLU A 42 -14.24 -8.20 -8.31
C GLU A 42 -14.33 -9.52 -7.53
N GLY A 43 -13.62 -10.54 -8.00
CA GLY A 43 -13.61 -11.87 -7.37
C GLY A 43 -12.67 -11.98 -6.18
N PHE A 44 -11.87 -10.94 -5.90
CA PHE A 44 -10.83 -10.97 -4.89
C PHE A 44 -11.32 -10.38 -3.57
N ASN A 45 -11.65 -11.26 -2.64
CA ASN A 45 -12.17 -10.90 -1.32
C ASN A 45 -11.04 -10.72 -0.29
N ALA A 46 -10.16 -9.74 -0.53
CA ALA A 46 -9.32 -9.20 0.55
C ALA A 46 -10.01 -8.00 1.19
N SER A 47 -9.98 -7.99 2.52
CA SER A 47 -10.61 -6.97 3.33
C SER A 47 -9.71 -5.73 3.43
N VAL A 48 -9.90 -4.78 2.51
CA VAL A 48 -9.36 -3.41 2.66
C VAL A 48 -9.89 -2.73 3.93
N THR A 49 -11.05 -3.17 4.43
CA THR A 49 -11.65 -2.62 5.65
C THR A 49 -10.84 -2.95 6.89
N ASP A 50 -10.14 -4.08 6.91
CA ASP A 50 -9.39 -4.51 8.10
C ASP A 50 -7.96 -3.95 8.15
N ARG A 51 -7.51 -3.28 7.07
CA ARG A 51 -6.19 -2.68 6.99
C ARG A 51 -6.26 -1.17 7.17
N ARG A 52 -5.39 -0.62 8.00
CA ARG A 52 -5.11 0.82 8.11
C ARG A 52 -4.34 1.32 6.90
N VAL A 53 -3.33 0.57 6.43
CA VAL A 53 -2.48 0.96 5.29
C VAL A 53 -2.53 -0.09 4.19
N TYR A 54 -2.84 0.34 2.98
CA TYR A 54 -2.84 -0.48 1.78
C TYR A 54 -2.38 0.35 0.58
N LEU A 55 -1.83 -0.31 -0.42
CA LEU A 55 -1.20 0.33 -1.57
C LEU A 55 -1.58 -0.40 -2.86
N LEU A 56 -1.89 0.36 -3.89
CA LEU A 56 -1.88 -0.10 -5.27
C LEU A 56 -0.60 0.39 -5.94
N THR A 57 0.13 -0.50 -6.60
CA THR A 57 1.09 -0.10 -7.62
C THR A 57 0.68 -0.68 -8.96
N LEU A 58 0.73 0.12 -10.01
CA LEU A 58 0.39 -0.28 -11.37
C LEU A 58 1.55 0.06 -12.30
N GLU A 59 1.96 -0.86 -13.15
CA GLU A 59 2.96 -0.62 -14.20
C GLU A 59 2.51 -1.17 -15.53
N THR A 60 2.85 -0.44 -16.59
CA THR A 60 2.79 -0.87 -17.98
C THR A 60 4.21 -0.85 -18.57
N ALA A 61 4.34 -0.95 -19.89
CA ALA A 61 5.65 -0.88 -20.54
C ALA A 61 6.32 0.50 -20.39
N ASN A 62 5.55 1.58 -20.19
CA ASN A 62 6.06 2.95 -20.21
C ASN A 62 5.38 3.88 -19.20
N LYS A 63 4.53 3.35 -18.32
CA LYS A 63 3.83 4.12 -17.29
C LYS A 63 3.80 3.37 -15.98
N ALA A 64 3.74 4.13 -14.90
CA ALA A 64 3.64 3.65 -13.55
C ALA A 64 2.74 4.56 -12.73
N GLU A 65 1.98 3.96 -11.83
CA GLU A 65 1.19 4.67 -10.83
C GLU A 65 1.31 4.00 -9.47
N ALA A 66 1.19 4.80 -8.41
CA ALA A 66 1.06 4.33 -7.05
C ALA A 66 -0.04 5.10 -6.34
N SER A 67 -0.88 4.40 -5.58
CA SER A 67 -1.91 4.98 -4.70
C SER A 67 -1.84 4.31 -3.35
N LEU A 68 -1.26 5.01 -2.37
CA LEU A 68 -1.20 4.57 -0.97
C LEU A 68 -2.39 5.16 -0.23
N PHE A 69 -3.12 4.31 0.47
CA PHE A 69 -4.26 4.68 1.30
C PHE A 69 -3.89 4.46 2.76
N GLU A 70 -4.23 5.43 3.60
CA GLU A 70 -3.97 5.39 5.03
C GLU A 70 -5.19 5.89 5.80
N LYS A 71 -5.73 5.02 6.62
CA LYS A 71 -6.74 5.38 7.61
C LYS A 71 -6.08 5.87 8.90
N HIS A 72 -6.82 6.63 9.70
CA HIS A 72 -6.36 7.00 11.04
C HIS A 72 -6.21 5.77 11.95
N ASP A 73 -7.16 4.83 11.83
CA ASP A 73 -7.15 3.48 12.41
C ASP A 73 -7.90 2.51 11.46
N ALA A 74 -7.90 1.21 11.74
CA ALA A 74 -8.49 0.23 10.82
C ALA A 74 -10.01 0.43 10.61
N GLU A 75 -10.72 0.88 11.65
CA GLU A 75 -12.17 1.03 11.70
C GLU A 75 -12.64 2.39 11.15
N ALA A 76 -11.72 3.31 10.86
CA ALA A 76 -12.05 4.65 10.40
C ALA A 76 -12.82 4.63 9.06
N GLU A 77 -13.88 5.46 9.01
CA GLU A 77 -14.75 5.62 7.85
C GLU A 77 -14.11 6.45 6.72
N SER A 78 -12.94 7.04 6.97
CA SER A 78 -12.21 7.84 5.98
C SER A 78 -10.71 7.53 5.98
N CYS A 79 -10.07 7.82 4.85
CA CYS A 79 -8.65 7.65 4.62
C CYS A 79 -8.05 8.83 3.86
N ASP A 80 -6.75 8.98 4.03
CA ASP A 80 -5.92 9.80 3.17
C ASP A 80 -5.39 8.98 2.01
N VAL A 81 -5.32 9.59 0.83
CA VAL A 81 -4.80 8.96 -0.38
C VAL A 81 -3.60 9.73 -0.89
N PHE A 82 -2.46 9.05 -0.99
CA PHE A 82 -1.23 9.56 -1.57
C PHE A 82 -1.04 8.94 -2.94
N SER A 83 -1.12 9.77 -3.99
CA SER A 83 -1.07 9.32 -5.38
C SER A 83 0.16 9.85 -6.10
N TRP A 84 0.70 9.03 -7.00
CA TRP A 84 1.82 9.34 -7.87
C TRP A 84 1.66 8.68 -9.23
N THR A 85 2.16 9.34 -10.27
CA THR A 85 2.24 8.80 -11.63
C THR A 85 3.59 9.16 -12.25
N GLY A 86 4.17 8.27 -13.06
CA GLY A 86 5.39 8.52 -13.81
C GLY A 86 5.66 7.41 -14.81
N ASP A 87 6.92 7.26 -15.26
CA ASP A 87 7.27 6.29 -16.31
C ASP A 87 7.62 4.89 -15.76
N SER A 88 8.08 4.81 -14.51
CA SER A 88 8.48 3.56 -13.85
C SER A 88 8.44 3.68 -12.32
N LEU A 89 8.13 2.59 -11.61
CA LEU A 89 8.29 2.53 -10.14
C LEU A 89 9.75 2.31 -9.71
N GLY A 90 10.66 2.11 -10.67
CA GLY A 90 12.04 1.71 -10.42
C GLY A 90 12.10 0.46 -9.54
N ASN A 91 12.87 0.54 -8.44
CA ASN A 91 13.06 -0.57 -7.52
C ASN A 91 12.03 -0.62 -6.38
N LEU A 92 11.01 0.25 -6.38
CA LEU A 92 10.10 0.37 -5.23
C LEU A 92 9.42 -0.96 -4.85
N PRO A 93 8.82 -1.76 -5.77
CA PRO A 93 8.21 -3.04 -5.40
C PRO A 93 9.20 -3.99 -4.71
N SER A 94 10.43 -4.08 -5.21
CA SER A 94 11.49 -4.91 -4.64
C SER A 94 11.94 -4.42 -3.26
N LEU A 95 12.01 -3.10 -3.05
CA LEU A 95 12.33 -2.50 -1.76
C LEU A 95 11.23 -2.76 -0.72
N ILE A 96 9.96 -2.69 -1.11
CA ILE A 96 8.82 -3.02 -0.23
C ILE A 96 8.89 -4.50 0.16
N GLY A 97 9.07 -5.41 -0.80
CA GLY A 97 9.21 -6.85 -0.52
C GLY A 97 10.37 -7.17 0.42
N SER A 98 11.53 -6.52 0.21
CA SER A 98 12.68 -6.64 1.11
C SER A 98 12.39 -6.09 2.51
N SER A 99 11.68 -4.97 2.60
CA SER A 99 11.25 -4.38 3.87
C SER A 99 10.34 -5.34 4.63
N ILE A 100 9.35 -5.95 3.98
CA ILE A 100 8.43 -6.94 4.59
C ILE A 100 9.23 -8.12 5.18
N LEU A 101 10.14 -8.71 4.41
CA LEU A 101 10.93 -9.86 4.86
C LEU A 101 11.88 -9.52 6.02
N SER A 102 12.51 -8.35 5.96
CA SER A 102 13.43 -7.89 7.00
C SER A 102 12.71 -7.46 8.28
N ASN A 103 11.46 -7.02 8.17
CA ASN A 103 10.63 -6.57 9.29
C ASN A 103 10.29 -7.70 10.27
N ARG A 104 10.02 -8.91 9.76
CA ARG A 104 9.70 -10.11 10.58
C ARG A 104 8.60 -9.88 11.63
N GLY A 105 7.63 -9.00 11.33
CA GLY A 105 6.53 -8.65 12.24
C GLY A 105 6.90 -7.73 13.41
N VAL A 106 8.11 -7.16 13.43
CA VAL A 106 8.60 -6.37 14.56
C VAL A 106 8.04 -4.94 14.56
N ALA A 107 7.90 -4.33 13.39
CA ALA A 107 7.53 -2.92 13.27
C ALA A 107 6.37 -2.73 12.30
N CYS A 108 5.67 -1.60 12.37
CA CYS A 108 4.56 -1.30 11.46
C CYS A 108 5.05 -1.23 10.00
N ILE A 109 4.72 -2.26 9.22
CA ILE A 109 5.12 -2.36 7.82
C ILE A 109 4.41 -1.36 6.91
N GLY A 110 3.22 -0.88 7.31
CA GLY A 110 2.52 0.23 6.66
C GLY A 110 3.31 1.53 6.72
N GLU A 111 3.82 1.92 7.89
CA GLU A 111 4.66 3.12 8.05
C GLU A 111 5.97 3.01 7.28
N GLN A 112 6.62 1.85 7.33
CA GLN A 112 7.84 1.59 6.55
C GLN A 112 7.60 1.74 5.05
N THR A 113 6.48 1.18 4.56
CA THR A 113 6.10 1.28 3.14
C THR A 113 5.76 2.72 2.76
N LYS A 114 5.04 3.46 3.59
CA LYS A 114 4.75 4.88 3.37
C LYS A 114 6.02 5.72 3.31
N ALA A 115 7.00 5.44 4.17
CA ALA A 115 8.30 6.09 4.13
C ALA A 115 9.06 5.78 2.82
N LEU A 116 9.01 4.54 2.33
CA LEU A 116 9.58 4.17 1.03
C LEU A 116 8.88 4.92 -0.12
N VAL A 117 7.54 4.89 -0.16
CA VAL A 117 6.74 5.61 -1.16
C VAL A 117 7.08 7.09 -1.17
N THR A 118 7.10 7.75 -0.01
CA THR A 118 7.41 9.18 0.12
C THR A 118 8.84 9.52 -0.28
N LYS A 119 9.79 8.61 -0.02
CA LYS A 119 11.21 8.82 -0.36
C LYS A 119 11.47 8.67 -1.85
N TYR A 120 10.87 7.66 -2.50
CA TYR A 120 11.21 7.28 -3.87
C TYR A 120 10.25 7.82 -4.92
N LEU A 121 9.01 8.17 -4.54
CA LEU A 121 8.04 8.76 -5.44
C LEU A 121 7.82 10.22 -5.04
N SER A 122 8.25 11.15 -5.90
CA SER A 122 8.10 12.57 -5.67
C SER A 122 7.83 13.31 -6.99
N PRO A 123 6.93 14.30 -7.01
CA PRO A 123 6.06 14.72 -5.91
C PRO A 123 4.83 13.80 -5.72
N LEU A 124 4.38 13.63 -4.48
CA LEU A 124 3.10 12.96 -4.16
C LEU A 124 1.95 13.96 -4.11
N LYS A 125 0.80 13.60 -4.69
CA LYS A 125 -0.48 14.29 -4.44
C LYS A 125 -1.16 13.66 -3.23
N ARG A 126 -1.57 14.46 -2.25
CA ARG A 126 -2.35 13.99 -1.09
C ARG A 126 -3.79 14.48 -1.18
N GLU A 127 -4.73 13.58 -0.96
CA GLU A 127 -6.15 13.84 -0.81
C GLU A 127 -6.57 13.37 0.59
N ILE A 128 -7.35 14.18 1.32
CA ILE A 128 -7.68 13.97 2.74
C ILE A 128 -9.17 13.73 2.89
N GLY A 129 -9.56 12.83 3.80
CA GLY A 129 -10.96 12.59 4.13
C GLY A 129 -11.75 11.88 3.02
N ILE A 130 -11.07 11.06 2.23
CA ILE A 130 -11.72 10.22 1.21
C ILE A 130 -12.45 9.07 1.93
N PRO A 131 -13.72 8.79 1.58
CA PRO A 131 -14.44 7.66 2.16
C PRO A 131 -13.64 6.37 2.04
N SER A 132 -13.54 5.65 3.15
CA SER A 132 -12.85 4.36 3.22
C SER A 132 -13.52 3.36 2.26
N PRO A 133 -12.78 2.80 1.29
CA PRO A 133 -13.35 1.84 0.35
C PRO A 133 -13.77 0.55 1.07
N ALA A 134 -14.99 0.08 0.80
CA ALA A 134 -15.49 -1.17 1.36
C ALA A 134 -14.92 -2.44 0.69
N THR A 135 -14.30 -2.31 -0.49
CA THR A 135 -13.77 -3.44 -1.26
C THR A 135 -12.49 -3.09 -1.99
N THR A 136 -11.69 -4.10 -2.33
CA THR A 136 -10.49 -3.93 -3.17
C THR A 136 -10.82 -3.28 -4.53
N ARG A 137 -11.95 -3.66 -5.15
CA ARG A 137 -12.45 -3.00 -6.36
C ARG A 137 -12.77 -1.52 -6.13
N ALA A 138 -13.43 -1.18 -5.02
CA ALA A 138 -13.73 0.23 -4.73
C ALA A 138 -12.45 1.05 -4.53
N ALA A 139 -11.43 0.46 -3.91
CA ALA A 139 -10.14 1.13 -3.71
C ALA A 139 -9.35 1.30 -5.03
N PHE A 140 -9.28 0.26 -5.85
CA PHE A 140 -8.28 0.18 -6.93
C PHE A 140 -8.89 0.14 -8.34
N GLY A 141 -10.14 -0.27 -8.46
CA GLY A 141 -10.79 -0.58 -9.74
C GLY A 141 -10.86 0.61 -10.68
N HIS A 142 -11.13 1.81 -10.17
CA HIS A 142 -11.14 3.01 -11.01
C HIS A 142 -9.76 3.30 -11.62
N THR A 143 -8.69 3.16 -10.83
CA THR A 143 -7.32 3.36 -11.31
C THR A 143 -6.93 2.32 -12.35
N VAL A 144 -7.19 1.05 -12.10
CA VAL A 144 -6.91 -0.02 -13.07
C VAL A 144 -7.73 0.15 -14.35
N ASN A 145 -9.00 0.54 -14.24
CA ASN A 145 -9.89 0.67 -15.40
C ASN A 145 -9.48 1.79 -16.37
N ARG A 146 -8.69 2.79 -15.93
CA ARG A 146 -8.14 3.81 -16.83
C ARG A 146 -7.26 3.22 -17.93
N TYR A 147 -6.64 2.07 -17.66
CA TYR A 147 -5.76 1.38 -18.59
C TYR A 147 -6.51 0.54 -19.64
N LYS A 148 -7.82 0.31 -19.47
CA LYS A 148 -8.69 -0.35 -20.46
C LYS A 148 -8.10 -1.63 -21.05
N ASP A 149 -7.58 -1.56 -22.27
CA ASP A 149 -7.05 -2.69 -23.06
C ASP A 149 -5.51 -2.77 -23.00
N GLU A 150 -4.85 -1.87 -22.27
CA GLU A 150 -3.41 -1.88 -22.04
C GLU A 150 -3.02 -2.95 -21.03
N TYR A 151 -1.97 -3.72 -21.33
CA TYR A 151 -1.46 -4.77 -20.46
C TYR A 151 -0.74 -4.15 -19.25
N VAL A 152 -1.20 -4.50 -18.05
CA VAL A 152 -0.70 -3.96 -16.79
C VAL A 152 -0.24 -5.06 -15.84
N ARG A 153 0.69 -4.71 -14.97
CA ARG A 153 0.95 -5.39 -13.70
C ARG A 153 0.38 -4.51 -12.58
N ALA A 154 -0.57 -5.04 -11.81
CA ALA A 154 -1.10 -4.39 -10.63
C ALA A 154 -0.73 -5.19 -9.38
N ASN A 155 -0.01 -4.58 -8.44
CA ASN A 155 0.23 -5.17 -7.11
C ASN A 155 -0.66 -4.47 -6.09
N CYS A 156 -1.43 -5.25 -5.35
CA CYS A 156 -2.23 -4.81 -4.21
C CYS A 156 -1.51 -5.23 -2.92
N TYR A 157 -1.07 -4.27 -2.13
CA TYR A 157 -0.41 -4.49 -0.85
C TYR A 157 -1.38 -4.21 0.29
N PHE A 158 -1.50 -5.14 1.22
CA PHE A 158 -2.30 -5.04 2.44
C PHE A 158 -1.33 -5.15 3.61
N LEU A 159 -1.09 -4.06 4.34
CA LEU A 159 0.16 -3.91 5.11
C LEU A 159 -0.05 -4.00 6.62
N CYS A 160 -0.85 -3.12 7.20
CA CYS A 160 -1.17 -3.13 8.62
C CYS A 160 -2.58 -2.63 8.85
#